data_AF-A0A529LM18-F1
#
_entry.id   AF-A0A529LM18-F1
#
_cell.length_a   1.000
_cell.length_b   1.000
_cell.length_c   1.000
_cell.angle_alpha   90.00
_cell.angle_beta   90.00
_cell.angle_gamma   90.00
#
_symmetry.space_group_name_H-M   'P 1'
#
loop_
_entity.id
_entity.type
_entity.pdbx_description
1 polymer ?
#
loop_
_entity_poly.entity_id
_entity_poly.type
_entity_poly.pdbx_seq_one_letter_code
_entity_poly.pdbx_strand_id
1 'polypeptide(L)'
;IVLGDQTFLRAALCRCGASQNKPFCDNSHIKAGFTATGEPPLKEAQVLDARDGPLTVTPTSNGPLKVEGNAELVTGTGHTIARTTKVFLCRCGHSANKPFCDGSHKRVGFVG
;
A
#
# COMPACT_ATOMS: atom_id res chain seq x y z
N ILE A 1 6.45 -11.04 -4.84
CA ILE A 1 6.66 -9.78 -4.08
C ILE A 1 8.05 -9.84 -3.47
N VAL A 2 8.91 -8.86 -3.73
CA VAL A 2 10.27 -8.76 -3.19
C VAL A 2 10.31 -7.63 -2.17
N LEU A 3 10.72 -7.94 -0.95
CA LEU A 3 10.87 -7.01 0.18
C LEU A 3 12.24 -7.25 0.79
N GLY A 4 13.20 -6.35 0.53
CA GLY A 4 14.59 -6.59 0.89
C GLY A 4 15.16 -7.78 0.11
N ASP A 5 15.71 -8.75 0.83
CA ASP A 5 16.26 -10.01 0.33
C ASP A 5 15.23 -11.16 0.26
N GLN A 6 13.99 -10.91 0.70
CA GLN A 6 12.94 -11.93 0.81
C GLN A 6 11.95 -11.86 -0.34
N THR A 7 11.53 -13.03 -0.83
CA THR A 7 10.48 -13.18 -1.84
C THR A 7 9.25 -13.87 -1.26
N PHE A 8 8.09 -13.25 -1.46
CA PHE A 8 6.79 -13.72 -0.99
C PHE A 8 5.81 -13.90 -2.14
N LEU A 9 4.95 -14.92 -2.03
CA LEU A 9 3.76 -15.06 -2.88
C LEU A 9 2.64 -14.12 -2.44
N ARG A 10 2.52 -13.87 -1.13
CA ARG A 10 1.54 -12.97 -0.51
C ARG A 10 2.16 -12.24 0.69
N ALA A 11 1.74 -11.01 0.93
CA ALA A 11 2.13 -10.25 2.11
C ALA A 11 0.96 -9.38 2.59
N ALA A 12 0.76 -9.29 3.90
CA ALA A 12 -0.16 -8.36 4.52
C ALA A 12 0.63 -7.16 5.04
N LEU A 13 0.41 -5.98 4.45
CA LEU A 13 1.17 -4.76 4.75
C LEU A 13 0.37 -3.83 5.68
N CYS A 14 1.06 -3.20 6.62
CA CYS A 14 0.45 -2.24 7.53
C CYS A 14 0.06 -0.98 6.76
N ARG A 15 -1.21 -0.59 6.86
CA ARG A 15 -1.73 0.68 6.34
C ARG A 15 -2.12 1.66 7.44
N CYS A 16 -2.34 1.18 8.66
CA CYS A 16 -2.83 1.99 9.78
C CYS A 16 -1.73 2.81 10.49
N GLY A 17 -0.45 2.53 10.23
CA GLY A 17 0.68 3.17 10.92
C GLY A 17 1.00 2.61 12.32
N ALA A 18 0.12 1.80 12.90
CA ALA A 18 0.23 1.36 14.30
C ALA A 18 0.98 0.03 14.52
N SER A 19 1.33 -0.71 13.45
CA SER A 19 2.03 -1.99 13.61
C SER A 19 3.41 -1.82 14.26
N GLN A 20 3.83 -2.77 15.08
CA GLN A 20 5.19 -2.89 15.60
C GLN A 20 6.09 -3.77 14.72
N ASN A 21 5.51 -4.52 13.78
CA ASN A 21 6.21 -5.32 12.78
C ASN A 21 6.22 -4.63 11.39
N LYS A 22 6.36 -3.30 11.34
CA LYS A 22 6.38 -2.56 10.06
C LYS A 22 7.50 -3.12 9.16
N PRO A 23 7.24 -3.28 7.85
CA PRO A 23 6.08 -2.81 7.08
C PRO A 23 4.86 -3.76 7.09
N PHE A 24 4.95 -4.89 7.78
CA PHE A 24 3.90 -5.91 7.81
C PHE A 24 2.77 -5.56 8.77
N CYS A 25 1.60 -6.17 8.56
CA CYS A 25 0.49 -6.08 9.51
C CYS A 25 0.67 -7.09 10.64
N ASP A 26 0.40 -6.68 11.87
CA ASP A 26 0.38 -7.51 13.09
C ASP A 26 -0.94 -7.39 13.86
N ASN A 27 -2.01 -6.98 13.18
CA ASN A 27 -3.34 -6.72 13.75
C ASN A 27 -3.46 -5.55 14.74
N SER A 28 -2.41 -4.74 14.94
CA SER A 28 -2.49 -3.52 15.78
C SER A 28 -3.56 -2.53 15.31
N HIS A 29 -4.01 -2.63 14.06
CA HIS A 29 -5.10 -1.83 13.50
C HIS A 29 -6.43 -1.95 14.26
N ILE A 30 -6.68 -3.09 14.92
CA ILE A 30 -7.88 -3.32 15.73
C ILE A 30 -7.87 -2.40 16.95
N LYS A 31 -6.80 -2.45 17.74
CA LYS A 31 -6.63 -1.59 18.91
C LYS A 31 -6.52 -0.12 18.54
N ALA A 32 -5.92 0.18 17.39
CA ALA A 32 -5.83 1.55 16.87
C ALA A 32 -7.17 2.10 16.35
N GLY A 33 -8.24 1.29 16.31
CA GLY A 33 -9.55 1.71 15.77
C GLY A 33 -9.47 2.13 14.31
N PHE A 34 -8.52 1.58 13.54
CA PHE A 34 -8.32 1.99 12.16
C PHE A 34 -9.46 1.47 11.30
N THR A 35 -10.27 2.39 10.80
CA THR A 35 -11.34 2.11 9.86
C THR A 35 -10.95 2.61 8.48
N ALA A 36 -11.05 1.72 7.49
CA ALA A 36 -10.92 2.08 6.08
C ALA A 36 -12.23 1.75 5.38
N THR A 37 -13.28 2.47 5.74
CA THR A 37 -14.59 2.41 5.10
C THR A 37 -14.55 3.20 3.79
N GLY A 38 -14.99 2.56 2.72
CA GLY A 38 -15.07 3.18 1.39
C GLY A 38 -14.23 2.46 0.35
N GLU A 39 -14.87 2.12 -0.77
CA GLU A 39 -14.14 1.80 -2.00
C GLU A 39 -13.61 3.11 -2.60
N PRO A 40 -12.33 3.14 -3.00
CA PRO A 40 -11.84 4.26 -3.77
C PRO A 40 -12.56 4.29 -5.13
N PRO A 41 -12.74 5.48 -5.72
CA PRO A 41 -13.37 5.61 -7.03
C PRO A 41 -12.61 4.78 -8.07
N LEU A 42 -13.36 4.14 -8.96
CA LEU A 42 -12.80 3.46 -10.12
C LEU A 42 -12.06 4.49 -10.98
N LYS A 43 -10.82 4.17 -11.34
CA LYS A 43 -10.11 4.87 -12.41
C LYS A 43 -10.02 3.94 -13.59
N GLU A 44 -10.27 4.48 -14.79
CA GLU A 44 -9.92 3.80 -16.02
C GLU A 44 -8.41 3.53 -16.02
N ALA A 45 -8.06 2.26 -15.84
CA ALA A 45 -6.68 1.82 -15.81
C ALA A 45 -6.36 1.20 -17.17
N GLN A 46 -5.47 1.86 -17.91
CA GLN A 46 -4.91 1.29 -19.14
C GLN A 46 -4.34 -0.10 -18.86
N VAL A 47 -4.55 -1.01 -19.80
CA VAL A 47 -3.96 -2.35 -19.75
C VAL A 47 -2.46 -2.18 -19.84
N LEU A 48 -1.70 -2.85 -18.97
CA LEU A 48 -0.24 -2.88 -19.08
C LEU A 48 0.17 -3.80 -20.23
N ASP A 49 1.23 -3.45 -20.94
CA ASP A 49 1.77 -4.24 -22.05
C ASP A 49 2.19 -5.66 -21.62
N ALA A 50 2.51 -5.83 -20.33
CA ALA A 50 2.83 -7.11 -19.73
C ALA A 50 2.09 -7.29 -18.40
N ARG A 51 1.68 -8.54 -18.14
CA ARG A 51 1.13 -8.98 -16.86
C ARG A 51 2.16 -9.82 -16.11
N ASP A 52 1.95 -9.93 -14.81
CA ASP A 52 2.79 -10.71 -13.90
C ASP A 52 4.23 -10.19 -13.75
N GLY A 53 5.03 -10.93 -12.98
CA GLY A 53 6.40 -10.60 -12.64
C GLY A 53 6.58 -10.18 -11.18
N PRO A 54 7.84 -9.96 -10.76
CA PRO A 54 8.13 -9.54 -9.40
C PRO A 54 7.62 -8.13 -9.16
N LEU A 55 6.91 -7.94 -8.05
CA LEU A 55 6.66 -6.62 -7.48
C LEU A 55 7.69 -6.34 -6.39
N THR A 56 8.52 -5.32 -6.58
CA THR A 56 9.44 -4.83 -5.56
C THR A 56 8.71 -3.83 -4.68
N VAL A 57 8.68 -4.08 -3.38
CA VAL A 57 8.08 -3.18 -2.40
C VAL A 57 9.18 -2.63 -1.50
N THR A 58 9.28 -1.31 -1.43
CA THR A 58 10.27 -0.60 -0.61
C THR A 58 9.54 0.32 0.37
N PRO A 59 9.60 0.04 1.69
CA PRO A 59 9.20 0.99 2.70
C PRO A 59 10.14 2.19 2.68
N THR A 60 9.62 3.37 2.33
CA THR A 60 10.42 4.59 2.43
C THR A 60 10.48 5.05 3.89
N SER A 61 11.64 5.56 4.31
CA SER A 61 11.84 6.09 5.66
C SER A 61 10.77 7.12 6.00
N ASN A 62 10.03 6.91 7.09
CA ASN A 62 8.97 7.79 7.58
C ASN A 62 7.89 8.08 6.54
N GLY A 63 7.71 7.16 5.58
CA GLY A 63 6.95 7.43 4.36
C GLY A 63 6.16 6.24 3.81
N PRO A 64 5.64 6.39 2.59
CA PRO A 64 4.82 5.37 1.93
C PRO A 64 5.58 4.08 1.59
N LEU A 65 4.82 3.08 1.15
CA LEU A 65 5.35 1.92 0.44
C LEU A 65 5.49 2.29 -1.04
N LYS A 66 6.72 2.29 -1.56
CA LYS A 66 6.97 2.36 -3.00
C LYS A 66 6.82 0.95 -3.56
N VAL A 67 5.93 0.76 -4.52
CA VAL A 67 5.74 -0.51 -5.24
C VAL A 67 6.16 -0.30 -6.68
N GLU A 68 7.02 -1.17 -7.20
CA GLU A 68 7.59 -1.13 -8.55
C GLU A 68 7.44 -2.51 -9.22
N GLY A 69 7.19 -2.51 -10.53
CA GLY A 69 6.82 -3.70 -11.32
C GLY A 69 5.37 -3.64 -11.79
N ASN A 70 4.94 -4.62 -12.60
CA ASN A 70 3.59 -4.64 -13.22
C ASN A 70 2.50 -4.85 -12.16
N ALA A 71 2.04 -3.77 -11.52
CA ALA A 71 1.14 -3.82 -10.39
C ALA A 71 -0.32 -3.56 -10.81
N GLU A 72 -1.21 -4.45 -10.40
CA GLU A 72 -2.65 -4.21 -10.37
C GLU A 72 -3.10 -4.03 -8.92
N LEU A 73 -3.81 -2.94 -8.64
CA LEU A 73 -4.40 -2.67 -7.32
C LEU A 73 -5.86 -3.07 -7.37
N VAL A 74 -6.24 -4.02 -6.52
CA VAL A 74 -7.59 -4.60 -6.45
C VAL A 74 -8.16 -4.40 -5.06
N THR A 75 -9.41 -3.97 -4.97
CA THR A 75 -10.14 -3.83 -3.70
C THR A 75 -10.54 -5.21 -3.13
N GLY A 76 -10.98 -5.24 -1.87
CA GLY A 76 -11.50 -6.47 -1.26
C GLY A 76 -12.78 -7.01 -1.92
N THR A 77 -13.48 -6.19 -2.70
CA THR A 77 -14.66 -6.55 -3.50
C THR A 77 -14.33 -7.00 -4.91
N GLY A 78 -13.05 -6.97 -5.31
CA GLY A 78 -12.58 -7.44 -6.61
C GLY A 78 -12.46 -6.34 -7.68
N HIS A 79 -12.75 -5.08 -7.36
CA HIS A 79 -12.60 -3.98 -8.32
C HIS A 79 -11.14 -3.58 -8.52
N THR A 80 -10.68 -3.56 -9.76
CA THR A 80 -9.37 -2.98 -10.12
C THR A 80 -9.46 -1.45 -10.13
N ILE A 81 -8.61 -0.79 -9.35
CA ILE A 81 -8.63 0.67 -9.16
C ILE A 81 -7.40 1.37 -9.74
N ALA A 82 -6.35 0.61 -10.05
CA ALA A 82 -5.17 1.11 -10.75
C ALA A 82 -4.37 -0.05 -11.37
N ARG A 83 -3.76 0.22 -12.52
CA ARG A 83 -2.71 -0.59 -13.14
C ARG A 83 -1.54 0.33 -13.42
N THR A 84 -0.35 0.00 -12.94
CA THR A 84 0.82 0.87 -13.04
C THR A 84 2.11 0.08 -12.83
N THR A 85 3.22 0.59 -13.35
CA THR A 85 4.56 0.06 -13.07
C THR A 85 5.18 0.65 -11.79
N LYS A 86 4.57 1.71 -11.24
CA LYS A 86 5.04 2.39 -10.03
C LYS A 86 3.89 3.05 -9.27
N VAL A 87 3.83 2.83 -7.96
CA VAL A 87 2.85 3.48 -7.08
C VAL A 87 3.40 3.71 -5.67
N PHE A 88 2.89 4.73 -4.98
CA PHE A 88 3.15 4.97 -3.57
C PHE A 88 1.88 4.75 -2.75
N LEU A 89 1.89 3.73 -1.90
CA LEU A 89 0.76 3.38 -1.04
C LEU A 89 0.91 4.00 0.34
N CYS A 90 -0.19 4.53 0.87
CA CYS A 90 -0.25 5.09 2.21
C CYS A 90 0.07 4.00 3.25
N ARG A 91 1.03 4.30 4.12
CA ARG A 91 1.42 3.45 5.25
C ARG A 91 1.15 4.07 6.62
N CYS A 92 0.92 5.39 6.66
CA CYS A 92 0.73 6.14 7.91
C CYS A 92 -0.72 6.15 8.43
N GLY A 93 -1.71 5.71 7.65
CA GLY A 93 -3.13 5.74 8.02
C GLY A 93 -3.87 7.06 7.76
N HIS A 94 -3.16 8.16 7.48
CA HIS A 94 -3.75 9.50 7.46
C HIS A 94 -3.99 10.12 6.07
N SER A 95 -3.69 9.42 4.97
CA SER A 95 -3.96 9.95 3.62
C SER A 95 -5.44 10.24 3.41
N ALA A 96 -5.79 11.35 2.78
CA ALA A 96 -7.14 11.64 2.31
C ALA A 96 -7.46 10.93 0.98
N ASN A 97 -6.43 10.48 0.26
CA ASN A 97 -6.55 9.79 -1.02
C ASN A 97 -6.21 8.29 -0.91
N LYS A 98 -6.75 7.61 0.11
CA LYS A 98 -6.47 6.17 0.32
C LYS A 98 -6.93 5.35 -0.89
N PRO A 99 -6.19 4.30 -1.29
CA PRO A 99 -5.01 3.72 -0.63
C PRO A 99 -3.68 4.40 -0.97
N PHE A 100 -3.69 5.46 -1.78
CA PHE A 100 -2.48 6.16 -2.23
C PHE A 100 -1.92 7.10 -1.18
N CYS A 101 -0.62 7.37 -1.27
CA CYS A 101 0.03 8.40 -0.47
C CYS A 101 -0.23 9.79 -1.05
N ASP A 102 -0.62 10.73 -0.19
CA ASP A 102 -0.86 12.15 -0.52
C ASP A 102 0.11 13.10 0.21
N GLY A 103 1.13 12.56 0.89
CA GLY A 103 2.07 13.34 1.69
C GLY A 103 1.68 13.55 3.15
N SER A 104 0.48 13.12 3.57
CA SER A 104 0.00 13.28 4.95
C SER A 104 0.93 12.71 6.02
N HIS A 105 1.78 11.73 5.68
CA HIS A 105 2.79 11.15 6.59
C HIS A 105 3.74 12.20 7.18
N LYS A 106 4.08 13.26 6.43
CA LYS A 106 4.91 14.36 6.92
C LYS A 106 4.21 15.16 8.00
N ARG A 107 2.94 15.52 7.74
CA ARG A 107 2.11 16.34 8.64
C ARG A 107 1.84 15.65 9.98
N VAL A 108 1.64 14.34 9.96
CA VAL A 108 1.35 13.56 11.17
C VAL A 108 2.60 13.02 11.87
N GLY A 109 3.80 13.35 11.38
CA GLY A 109 5.06 12.89 11.98
C GLY A 109 5.20 11.37 11.99
N PHE A 110 4.78 10.69 10.91
CA PHE A 110 4.83 9.23 10.86
C PHE A 110 6.27 8.70 10.97
N VAL A 111 6.48 7.73 11.86
CA VAL A 111 7.77 7.06 12.06
C VAL A 111 7.66 5.59 11.67
N GLY A 112 8.54 5.14 10.77
CA GLY A 112 8.73 3.73 10.47
C GLY A 112 9.30 3.43 9.10
#